data_AF-W6NHE7-F1
#
_entry.id   AF-W6NHE7-F1
#
_cell.length_a   1.000
_cell.length_b   1.000
_cell.length_c   1.000
_cell.angle_alpha   90.00
_cell.angle_beta   90.00
_cell.angle_gamma   90.00
#
_symmetry.space_group_name_H-M   'P 1'
#
loop_
_entity.id
_entity.type
_entity.pdbx_description
1 polymer ?
#
loop_
_entity_poly.entity_id
_entity_poly.type
_entity_poly.pdbx_seq_one_letter_code
_entity_poly.pdbx_strand_id
1 'polypeptide(L)'
;MEVKANESFKTIIRDAIQEALKEINKPTMTIDECKEYSGIGRDKLMELVHAENSDFPCFRNGNKFLINKKKLDLWLEKVSEEKRIL
;
A
#
# COMPACT_ATOMS: atom_id res chain seq x y z
N MET A 1 9.66 -24.85 37.63
CA MET A 1 8.61 -24.98 36.59
C MET A 1 8.36 -23.66 35.82
N GLU A 2 9.21 -22.63 35.96
CA GLU A 2 8.96 -21.27 35.40
C GLU A 2 9.46 -21.03 33.97
N VAL A 3 10.34 -21.88 33.43
CA VAL A 3 10.99 -21.64 32.13
C VAL A 3 10.03 -21.77 30.93
N LYS A 4 8.97 -22.60 31.05
CA LYS A 4 8.03 -22.87 29.95
C LYS A 4 7.07 -21.71 29.64
N ALA A 5 6.78 -20.85 30.62
CA ALA A 5 5.86 -19.73 30.43
C ALA A 5 6.46 -18.68 29.48
N ASN A 6 7.73 -18.32 29.65
CA ASN A 6 8.41 -17.31 28.83
C ASN A 6 8.55 -17.72 27.36
N GLU A 7 8.77 -19.00 27.07
CA GLU A 7 8.82 -19.49 25.68
C GLU A 7 7.44 -19.44 25.01
N SER A 8 6.38 -19.75 25.76
CA SER A 8 5.01 -19.69 25.25
C SER A 8 4.59 -18.24 24.95
N PHE A 9 4.89 -17.29 25.84
CA PHE A 9 4.64 -15.86 25.59
C PHE A 9 5.39 -15.32 24.37
N LYS A 10 6.66 -15.69 24.20
CA LYS A 10 7.46 -15.27 23.04
C LYS A 10 6.88 -15.79 21.74
N THR A 11 6.34 -17.01 21.74
CA THR A 11 5.68 -17.61 20.58
C THR A 11 4.38 -16.87 20.24
N ILE A 12 3.54 -16.58 21.24
CA ILE A 12 2.27 -15.84 21.04
C ILE A 12 2.52 -14.45 20.46
N ILE A 13 3.51 -13.71 20.99
CA ILE A 13 3.86 -12.38 20.48
C ILE A 13 4.37 -12.48 19.04
N ARG A 14 5.19 -13.49 18.73
CA ARG A 14 5.74 -13.69 17.39
C ARG A 14 4.62 -14.00 16.38
N ASP A 15 3.66 -14.83 16.75
CA ASP A 15 2.53 -15.20 15.89
C ASP A 15 1.60 -14.00 15.67
N ALA A 16 1.30 -13.22 16.71
CA ALA A 16 0.50 -12.00 16.58
C ALA A 16 1.15 -10.95 15.66
N ILE A 17 2.47 -10.75 15.77
CA ILE A 17 3.23 -9.86 14.89
C ILE A 17 3.23 -10.41 13.45
N GLN A 18 3.42 -11.72 13.29
CA GLN A 18 3.46 -12.35 11.97
C GLN A 18 2.11 -12.30 11.25
N GLU A 19 1.00 -12.41 11.98
CA GLU A 19 -0.36 -12.29 11.45
C GLU A 19 -0.66 -10.86 11.02
N ALA A 20 -0.30 -9.86 11.84
CA ALA A 20 -0.40 -8.45 11.46
C ALA A 20 0.45 -8.11 10.23
N LEU A 21 1.69 -8.64 10.14
CA LEU A 21 2.57 -8.44 8.98
C LEU A 21 2.07 -9.09 7.69
N LYS A 22 1.30 -10.19 7.78
CA LYS A 22 0.69 -10.84 6.62
C LYS A 22 -0.37 -9.96 5.96
N GLU A 23 -1.18 -9.26 6.75
CA GLU A 23 -2.16 -8.30 6.24
C GLU A 23 -1.48 -7.05 5.64
N ILE A 24 -0.38 -6.59 6.22
CA ILE A 24 0.41 -5.44 5.74
C ILE A 24 1.14 -5.74 4.42
N ASN A 25 1.45 -7.01 4.15
CA ASN A 25 2.21 -7.43 2.95
C ASN A 25 1.37 -7.53 1.67
N LYS A 26 0.11 -7.06 1.66
CA LYS A 26 -0.62 -6.89 0.40
C LYS A 26 0.15 -5.89 -0.47
N PRO A 27 0.73 -6.35 -1.60
CA PRO A 27 1.58 -5.47 -2.42
C PRO A 27 0.76 -4.42 -3.18
N THR A 28 -0.57 -4.59 -3.19
CA THR A 28 -1.50 -3.81 -3.97
C THR A 28 -2.61 -3.28 -3.09
N MET A 29 -2.97 -2.02 -3.31
CA MET A 29 -4.03 -1.32 -2.60
C MET A 29 -5.09 -0.87 -3.59
N THR A 30 -6.30 -0.65 -3.11
CA THR A 30 -7.42 -0.06 -3.85
C THR A 30 -7.27 1.46 -3.95
N ILE A 31 -8.09 2.11 -4.78
CA ILE A 31 -8.13 3.57 -4.89
C ILE A 31 -8.46 4.23 -3.55
N ASP A 32 -9.36 3.63 -2.76
CA ASP A 32 -9.78 4.19 -1.48
C ASP A 32 -8.65 4.08 -0.43
N GLU A 33 -7.90 2.97 -0.41
CA GLU A 33 -6.69 2.85 0.41
C GLU A 33 -5.58 3.79 -0.07
N CYS A 34 -5.42 3.95 -1.39
CA CYS A 34 -4.45 4.87 -1.97
C CYS A 34 -4.77 6.32 -1.62
N LYS A 35 -6.05 6.69 -1.56
CA LYS A 35 -6.50 8.01 -1.10
C LYS A 35 -6.08 8.25 0.35
N GLU A 36 -6.31 7.27 1.23
CA GLU A 36 -5.96 7.40 2.65
C GLU A 36 -4.45 7.40 2.87
N TYR A 37 -3.70 6.62 2.08
CA TYR A 37 -2.25 6.53 2.16
C TYR A 37 -1.52 7.76 1.59
N SER A 38 -1.89 8.18 0.37
CA SER A 38 -1.22 9.28 -0.35
C SER A 38 -1.78 10.67 -0.04
N GLY A 39 -2.99 10.75 0.52
CA GLY A 39 -3.71 12.01 0.71
C GLY A 39 -4.24 12.65 -0.57
N ILE A 40 -4.08 12.01 -1.73
CA ILE A 40 -4.55 12.51 -3.03
C ILE A 40 -6.07 12.27 -3.14
N GLY A 41 -6.80 13.29 -3.60
CA GLY A 41 -8.25 13.21 -3.80
C GLY A 41 -8.67 12.07 -4.74
N ARG A 42 -9.85 11.48 -4.48
CA ARG A 42 -10.36 10.32 -5.25
C ARG A 42 -10.51 10.63 -6.73
N ASP A 43 -11.08 11.79 -7.05
CA ASP A 43 -11.26 12.24 -8.43
C ASP A 43 -9.92 12.33 -9.16
N LYS A 44 -8.91 12.83 -8.45
CA LYS A 44 -7.57 12.98 -9.00
C LYS A 44 -6.87 11.64 -9.26
N LEU A 45 -7.01 10.70 -8.33
CA LEU A 45 -6.55 9.33 -8.54
C LEU A 45 -7.27 8.70 -9.73
N MET A 46 -8.57 8.94 -9.89
CA MET A 46 -9.34 8.41 -11.01
C MET A 46 -8.87 9.00 -12.35
N GLU A 47 -8.60 10.30 -12.42
CA GLU A 47 -7.97 10.96 -13.58
C GLU A 47 -6.61 10.32 -13.91
N LEU A 48 -5.74 10.16 -12.91
CA LEU A 48 -4.41 9.57 -13.07
C LEU A 48 -4.46 8.13 -13.56
N VAL A 49 -5.49 7.39 -13.17
CA VAL A 49 -5.70 5.99 -13.53
C VAL A 49 -6.31 5.83 -14.93
N HIS A 50 -7.12 6.81 -15.38
CA HIS A 50 -7.72 6.81 -16.72
C HIS A 50 -6.85 7.50 -17.77
N ALA A 51 -5.87 8.30 -17.35
CA ALA A 51 -4.95 8.95 -18.25
C ALA A 51 -4.06 7.91 -18.96
N GLU A 52 -4.21 7.82 -20.29
CA GLU A 52 -3.52 6.82 -21.13
C GLU A 52 -1.98 6.97 -21.14
N ASN A 53 -1.45 8.12 -20.73
CA ASN A 53 -0.02 8.42 -20.61
C ASN A 53 0.42 8.76 -19.18
N SER A 54 -0.27 8.20 -18.19
CA SER A 54 0.10 8.41 -16.79
C SER A 54 1.21 7.46 -16.37
N ASP A 55 2.30 8.00 -15.82
CA ASP A 55 3.31 7.23 -15.08
C ASP A 55 2.75 6.60 -13.78
N PHE A 56 1.45 6.82 -13.50
CA PHE A 56 0.83 6.38 -12.26
C PHE A 56 0.78 4.84 -12.18
N PRO A 57 1.28 4.25 -11.08
CA PRO A 57 1.51 2.82 -10.98
C PRO A 57 0.24 2.02 -10.62
N CYS A 58 -0.77 2.11 -11.49
CA CYS A 58 -2.01 1.37 -11.39
C CYS A 58 -2.07 0.23 -12.42
N PHE A 59 -2.89 -0.76 -12.12
CA PHE A 59 -3.26 -1.81 -13.07
C PHE A 59 -4.73 -2.17 -12.89
N ARG A 60 -5.36 -2.58 -13.98
CA ARG A 60 -6.77 -2.96 -14.00
C ARG A 60 -6.90 -4.45 -13.68
N ASN A 61 -7.65 -4.76 -12.62
CA ASN A 61 -8.04 -6.11 -12.26
C ASN A 61 -9.54 -6.29 -12.50
N GLY A 62 -9.90 -6.69 -13.72
CA GLY A 62 -11.29 -6.77 -14.18
C GLY A 62 -11.96 -5.39 -14.20
N ASN A 63 -12.91 -5.17 -13.29
CA ASN A 63 -13.64 -3.91 -13.17
C ASN A 63 -13.06 -2.95 -12.12
N LYS A 64 -12.02 -3.35 -11.38
CA LYS A 64 -11.40 -2.54 -10.33
C LYS A 64 -10.00 -2.11 -10.72
N PHE A 65 -9.56 -0.96 -10.23
CA PHE A 65 -8.18 -0.52 -10.31
C PHE A 65 -7.46 -0.80 -9.00
N LEU A 66 -6.27 -1.37 -9.12
CA LEU A 66 -5.37 -1.64 -8.02
C LEU A 66 -4.06 -0.90 -8.26
N ILE A 67 -3.47 -0.40 -7.18
CA ILE A 67 -2.23 0.39 -7.19
C ILE A 67 -1.18 -0.44 -6.48
N ASN A 68 0.00 -0.58 -7.07
CA ASN A 68 1.10 -1.26 -6.39
C ASN A 68 1.76 -0.29 -5.39
N LYS A 69 1.78 -0.65 -4.10
CA LYS A 69 2.30 0.22 -3.04
C LYS A 69 3.76 0.62 -3.27
N LYS A 70 4.63 -0.36 -3.56
CA LYS A 70 6.07 -0.10 -3.77
C LYS A 70 6.31 0.85 -4.94
N LYS A 71 5.54 0.71 -6.01
CA LYS A 71 5.65 1.61 -7.16
C LYS A 71 5.04 2.97 -6.88
N LEU A 72 3.98 3.04 -6.07
CA LEU A 72 3.37 4.30 -5.64
C LEU A 72 4.36 5.14 -4.84
N ASP A 73 5.09 4.53 -3.91
CA ASP A 73 6.12 5.24 -3.13
C ASP A 73 7.19 5.86 -4.06
N LEU A 74 7.72 5.07 -5.00
CA LEU A 74 8.68 5.56 -6.01
C LEU A 74 8.09 6.66 -6.91
N TRP A 75 6.81 6.54 -7.26
CA TRP A 75 6.13 7.56 -8.06
C TRP A 75 5.94 8.86 -7.27
N LEU A 76 5.60 8.78 -5.98
CA LEU A 76 5.49 9.96 -5.10
C LEU A 76 6.84 10.66 -4.95
N GLU A 77 7.94 9.92 -4.79
CA GLU A 77 9.29 10.47 -4.79
C GLU A 77 9.58 11.21 -6.10
N LYS A 78 9.36 10.57 -7.25
CA LYS A 78 9.57 11.17 -8.58
C LYS A 78 8.73 12.42 -8.80
N VAL A 79 7.43 12.38 -8.48
CA VAL A 79 6.52 13.54 -8.61
C VAL A 79 6.96 14.70 -7.71
N SER A 80 7.46 14.39 -6.52
CA SER A 80 7.98 15.39 -5.58
C SER A 80 9.27 16.03 -6.09
N GLU A 81 10.19 15.25 -6.66
CA GLU A 81 11.43 15.75 -7.27
C GLU A 81 11.17 16.59 -8.52
N GLU A 82 10.27 16.12 -9.39
CA GLU A 82 9.84 16.83 -10.59
C GLU A 82 9.01 18.09 -10.28
N LYS A 83 8.54 18.24 -9.02
CA LYS A 83 7.58 19.27 -8.59
C LYS A 83 6.35 19.31 -9.50
N ARG A 84 5.92 18.13 -9.95
CA ARG A 84 4.85 17.98 -10.92
C ARG A 84 3.54 18.39 -10.25
N ILE A 85 2.82 19.32 -10.89
CA ILE A 85 1.49 19.72 -10.43
C ILE A 85 0.53 18.64 -10.90
N LEU A 86 -0.17 18.02 -9.94
CA LEU A 86 -1.20 17.03 -10.20
C LEU A 86 -2.49 17.73 -10.56
#